data_AF-A0A950FMT9-F1
#
_entry.id   AF-A0A950FMT9-F1
#
_cell.length_a   1.000
_cell.length_b   1.000
_cell.length_c   1.000
_cell.angle_alpha   90.00
_cell.angle_beta   90.00
_cell.angle_gamma   90.00
#
_symmetry.space_group_name_H-M   'P 1'
#
loop_
_entity.id
_entity.type
_entity.pdbx_description
1 polymer ?
#
loop_
_entity_poly.entity_id
_entity_poly.type
_entity_poly.pdbx_seq_one_letter_code
_entity_poly.pdbx_strand_id
1 'polypeptide(L)'
;MLRNVRRPAALERDEIALELKRALRCEAARDAVLTLVERALKHEHRFCADIVRRCDVDGETTAAVAAALHLSPRQFFRYRARAMEAISVELGLVLTRTRTHRPADGAARAVVLGRLLLSRASQPDVASAMRHFERAAAIDPLCVEAYAGLSVGWLLLSRELAVTPVHAHAKARSLARRALALDPRSTAAHAAFACVAMDSGLGRAVAAPHVAEALSFDPYDARAHIASWNLALIDGDLAAAEFSSAQATSLEPASFFYALCTMATSFFRGEYAATIAHAGELMEIEPRSRVVRVYLADALDASGRPHETLALLQPNDKLSDDPYELASGAHARALIGDREGAQRTLDRMLLVNASYEVPRYLIAYARLATGDVYGALDDLECAVREDPGWMLVMEHDPALVELRAERRFRRLVSLRSNAIG
;
A
#
# COMPACT_ATOMS: atom_id res chain seq x y z
N MET A 1 28.64 14.23 17.55
CA MET A 1 29.41 13.24 16.75
C MET A 1 30.00 13.82 15.46
N LEU A 2 29.23 14.16 14.41
CA LEU A 2 29.79 14.55 13.09
C LEU A 2 30.82 15.70 13.16
N ARG A 3 30.52 16.78 13.88
CA ARG A 3 31.46 17.90 14.09
C ARG A 3 32.77 17.52 14.80
N ASN A 4 32.77 16.39 15.52
CA ASN A 4 33.92 15.87 16.25
C ASN A 4 34.74 14.87 15.43
N VAL A 5 34.35 14.54 14.18
CA VAL A 5 35.13 13.66 13.27
C VAL A 5 36.55 14.20 13.02
N ARG A 6 36.73 15.52 13.08
CA ARG A 6 38.03 16.21 13.01
C ARG A 6 38.81 16.23 14.33
N ARG A 7 38.22 15.76 15.42
CA ARG A 7 38.82 15.68 16.76
C ARG A 7 38.71 14.24 17.29
N PRO A 8 39.51 13.29 16.77
CA PRO A 8 39.37 11.86 17.10
C PRO A 8 39.38 11.57 18.60
N ALA A 9 40.22 12.27 19.36
CA ALA A 9 40.28 12.14 20.82
C ALA A 9 38.98 12.55 21.55
N ALA A 10 38.16 13.43 20.96
CA ALA A 10 36.85 13.79 21.50
C ALA A 10 35.78 12.72 21.20
N LEU A 11 35.90 12.00 20.08
CA LEU A 11 35.01 10.89 19.76
C LEU A 11 35.28 9.64 20.60
N GLU A 12 36.53 9.38 20.98
CA GLU A 12 36.86 8.28 21.90
C GLU A 12 36.39 8.51 23.35
N ARG A 13 35.79 9.67 23.63
CA ARG A 13 35.14 10.01 24.92
C ARG A 13 33.63 10.21 24.78
N ASP A 14 33.08 10.08 23.57
CA ASP A 14 31.65 10.25 23.27
C ASP A 14 30.97 8.88 23.40
N GLU A 15 30.03 8.77 24.34
CA GLU A 15 29.38 7.50 24.70
C GLU A 15 28.70 6.83 23.50
N ILE A 16 27.99 7.62 22.67
CA ILE A 16 27.31 7.13 21.48
C ILE A 16 28.33 6.69 20.42
N ALA A 17 29.44 7.41 20.26
CA ALA A 17 30.49 7.02 19.32
C ALA A 17 31.19 5.71 19.74
N LEU A 18 31.34 5.45 21.05
CA LEU A 18 31.88 4.20 21.57
C LEU A 18 30.90 3.04 21.43
N GLU A 19 29.60 3.26 21.63
CA GLU A 19 28.58 2.25 21.32
C GLU A 19 28.55 1.90 19.83
N LEU A 20 28.60 2.91 18.97
CA LEU A 20 28.66 2.74 17.52
C LEU A 20 29.91 1.95 17.10
N LYS A 21 31.06 2.26 17.71
CA LYS A 21 32.33 1.55 17.51
C LYS A 21 32.20 0.06 17.83
N ARG A 22 31.55 -0.28 18.95
CA ARG A 22 31.28 -1.67 19.34
C ARG A 22 30.30 -2.35 18.37
N ALA A 23 29.20 -1.68 18.04
CA ALA A 23 28.15 -2.22 17.17
C ALA A 23 28.65 -2.49 15.74
N LEU A 24 29.50 -1.61 15.20
CA LEU A 24 30.08 -1.75 13.86
C LEU A 24 31.39 -2.52 13.83
N ARG A 25 31.93 -2.92 14.99
CA ARG A 25 33.22 -3.62 15.16
C ARG A 25 34.39 -2.86 14.51
N CYS A 26 34.41 -1.55 14.68
CA CYS A 26 35.49 -0.69 14.17
C CYS A 26 36.60 -0.52 15.22
N GLU A 27 37.85 -0.35 14.78
CA GLU A 27 39.00 -0.13 15.67
C GLU A 27 39.02 1.27 16.30
N ALA A 28 38.50 2.28 15.59
CA ALA A 28 38.38 3.66 16.09
C ALA A 28 36.93 4.16 16.02
N ALA A 29 36.55 5.02 16.99
CA ALA A 29 35.23 5.64 17.03
C ALA A 29 34.98 6.54 15.80
N ARG A 30 36.04 7.15 15.27
CA ARG A 30 35.99 7.93 14.03
C ARG A 30 35.55 7.09 12.83
N ASP A 31 36.12 5.89 12.68
CA ASP A 31 35.81 5.02 11.54
C ASP A 31 34.39 4.49 11.62
N ALA A 32 33.90 4.24 12.85
CA ALA A 32 32.50 3.88 13.08
C ALA A 32 31.55 5.00 12.63
N VAL A 33 31.85 6.26 12.97
CA VAL A 33 31.04 7.42 12.55
C VAL A 33 31.07 7.61 11.02
N LEU A 34 32.23 7.44 10.38
CA LEU A 34 32.33 7.55 8.92
C LEU A 34 31.58 6.41 8.21
N THR A 35 31.71 5.18 8.71
CA THR A 35 30.99 4.00 8.20
C THR A 35 29.49 4.18 8.32
N LEU A 36 29.03 4.73 9.45
CA LEU A 36 27.62 5.08 9.66
C LEU A 36 27.11 6.07 8.60
N VAL A 37 27.86 7.15 8.37
CA VAL A 37 27.51 8.18 7.36
C VAL A 37 27.45 7.58 5.96
N GLU A 38 28.43 6.74 5.60
CA GLU A 38 28.45 6.07 4.31
C GLU A 38 27.24 5.14 4.12
N ARG A 39 26.92 4.31 5.13
CA ARG A 39 25.73 3.46 5.10
C ARG A 39 24.44 4.26 4.96
N ALA A 40 24.28 5.29 5.77
CA ALA A 40 23.09 6.14 5.80
C ALA A 40 22.83 6.83 4.45
N LEU A 41 23.89 7.22 3.73
CA LEU A 41 23.76 8.05 2.53
C LEU A 41 23.94 7.28 1.22
N LYS A 42 24.21 5.97 1.28
CA LYS A 42 24.45 5.10 0.11
C LYS A 42 23.33 5.17 -0.94
N HIS A 43 22.09 5.28 -0.51
CA HIS A 43 20.91 5.30 -1.39
C HIS A 43 20.24 6.67 -1.47
N GLU A 44 20.82 7.68 -0.83
CA GLU A 44 20.31 9.04 -0.85
C GLU A 44 20.77 9.80 -2.09
N HIS A 45 20.13 10.95 -2.35
CA HIS A 45 20.56 11.81 -3.44
C HIS A 45 22.02 12.25 -3.23
N ARG A 46 22.85 12.26 -4.29
CA ARG A 46 24.30 12.56 -4.20
C ARG A 46 24.65 13.81 -3.36
N PHE A 47 23.82 14.86 -3.47
CA PHE A 47 23.99 16.09 -2.70
C PHE A 47 23.91 15.89 -1.18
N CYS A 48 23.18 14.89 -0.69
CA CYS A 48 23.16 14.56 0.74
C CYS A 48 24.57 14.14 1.20
N ALA A 49 25.22 13.24 0.47
CA ALA A 49 26.57 12.78 0.77
C ALA A 49 27.61 13.91 0.66
N ASP A 50 27.57 14.68 -0.42
CA ASP A 50 28.52 15.78 -0.65
C ASP A 50 28.42 16.88 0.41
N ILE A 51 27.20 17.25 0.81
CA ILE A 51 26.99 18.26 1.84
C ILE A 51 27.52 17.79 3.19
N VAL A 52 27.19 16.56 3.61
CA VAL A 52 27.64 16.04 4.92
C VAL A 52 29.15 15.90 4.95
N ARG A 53 29.76 15.39 3.88
CA ARG A 53 31.21 15.26 3.79
C ARG A 53 31.88 16.63 3.90
N ARG A 54 31.51 17.59 3.05
CA ARG A 54 32.23 18.87 2.98
C ARG A 54 31.95 19.78 4.18
N CYS A 55 30.70 19.88 4.63
CA CYS A 55 30.36 20.76 5.75
C CYS A 55 30.60 20.12 7.12
N ASP A 56 30.12 18.89 7.31
CA ASP A 56 30.04 18.28 8.64
C ASP A 56 31.29 17.44 8.97
N VAL A 57 31.95 16.86 7.96
CA VAL A 57 33.24 16.13 8.12
C VAL A 57 34.44 17.05 7.89
N ASP A 58 34.56 17.69 6.73
CA ASP A 58 35.74 18.48 6.34
C ASP A 58 35.72 19.90 6.93
N GLY A 59 34.53 20.46 7.13
CA GLY A 59 34.32 21.75 7.81
C GLY A 59 34.27 22.98 6.93
N GLU A 60 34.01 22.81 5.65
CA GLU A 60 33.74 23.90 4.74
C GLU A 60 32.48 24.68 5.13
N THR A 61 32.44 25.97 4.81
CA THR A 61 31.28 26.80 5.13
C THR A 61 30.08 26.43 4.27
N THR A 62 28.88 26.53 4.85
CA THR A 62 27.62 26.31 4.14
C THR A 62 27.53 27.11 2.83
N ALA A 63 28.01 28.36 2.84
CA ALA A 63 27.98 29.24 1.68
C ALA A 63 28.89 28.74 0.55
N ALA A 64 30.11 28.29 0.88
CA ALA A 64 31.05 27.76 -0.10
C ALA A 64 30.55 26.46 -0.74
N VAL A 65 29.99 25.55 0.06
CA VAL A 65 29.47 24.27 -0.46
C VAL A 65 28.19 24.48 -1.28
N ALA A 66 27.27 25.35 -0.84
CA ALA A 66 26.07 25.67 -1.61
C ALA A 66 26.41 26.29 -2.97
N ALA A 67 27.39 27.20 -3.02
CA ALA A 67 27.88 27.79 -4.27
C ALA A 67 28.53 26.73 -5.19
N ALA A 68 29.38 25.87 -4.63
CA ALA A 68 30.09 24.82 -5.38
C ALA A 68 29.15 23.73 -5.95
N LEU A 69 28.02 23.47 -5.28
CA LEU A 69 27.01 22.51 -5.74
C LEU A 69 25.89 23.16 -6.58
N HIS A 70 25.98 24.47 -6.84
CA HIS A 70 24.96 25.25 -7.55
C HIS A 70 23.56 25.11 -6.94
N LEU A 71 23.47 25.11 -5.61
CA LEU A 71 22.22 24.98 -4.88
C LEU A 71 21.76 26.32 -4.31
N SER A 72 20.46 26.60 -4.43
CA SER A 72 19.85 27.67 -3.64
C SER A 72 19.93 27.36 -2.14
N PRO A 73 19.90 28.37 -1.25
CA PRO A 73 19.90 28.13 0.20
C PRO A 73 18.78 27.19 0.65
N ARG A 74 17.57 27.32 0.08
CA ARG A 74 16.44 26.44 0.37
C ARG A 74 16.72 24.98 -0.02
N GLN A 75 17.26 24.73 -1.21
CA GLN A 75 17.61 23.37 -1.64
C GLN A 75 18.72 22.77 -0.78
N PHE A 76 19.76 23.56 -0.47
CA PHE A 76 20.87 23.14 0.38
C PHE A 76 20.36 22.65 1.75
N PHE A 77 19.57 23.47 2.45
CA PHE A 77 19.06 23.08 3.78
C PHE A 77 18.09 21.91 3.69
N ARG A 78 17.31 21.78 2.61
CA ARG A 78 16.45 20.61 2.38
C ARG A 78 17.25 19.31 2.25
N TYR A 79 18.31 19.30 1.44
CA TYR A 79 19.17 18.12 1.30
C TYR A 79 19.96 17.82 2.58
N ARG A 80 20.45 18.86 3.28
CA ARG A 80 21.14 18.68 4.56
C ARG A 80 20.21 18.10 5.63
N ALA A 81 18.98 18.60 5.75
CA ALA A 81 18.00 18.06 6.70
C ALA A 81 17.69 16.59 6.39
N ARG A 82 17.47 16.25 5.12
CA ARG A 82 17.27 14.86 4.67
C ARG A 82 18.46 13.96 5.00
N ALA A 83 19.69 14.47 4.80
CA ALA A 83 20.90 13.72 5.14
C ALA A 83 21.04 13.49 6.66
N MET A 84 20.75 14.51 7.48
CA MET A 84 20.76 14.38 8.95
C MET A 84 19.70 13.38 9.43
N GLU A 85 18.51 13.39 8.82
CA GLU A 85 17.46 12.42 9.13
C GLU A 85 17.92 11.00 8.79
N ALA A 86 18.50 10.78 7.61
CA ALA A 86 19.02 9.48 7.21
C ALA A 86 20.12 8.97 8.17
N ILE A 87 21.05 9.84 8.58
CA ILE A 87 22.11 9.50 9.54
C ILE A 87 21.52 9.19 10.93
N SER A 88 20.52 9.95 11.37
CA SER A 88 19.82 9.72 12.64
C SER A 88 19.11 8.37 12.65
N VAL A 89 18.46 8.01 11.53
CA VAL A 89 17.81 6.70 11.35
C VAL A 89 18.85 5.59 11.41
N GLU A 90 19.90 5.64 10.57
CA GLU A 90 20.96 4.62 10.54
C GLU A 90 21.65 4.47 11.91
N LEU A 91 21.85 5.59 12.63
CA LEU A 91 22.41 5.56 13.98
C LEU A 91 21.51 4.76 14.92
N GLY A 92 20.20 5.02 14.86
CA GLY A 92 19.19 4.22 15.52
C GLY A 92 19.34 2.74 15.19
N LEU A 93 19.40 2.38 13.90
CA LEU A 93 19.47 0.98 13.43
C LEU A 93 20.65 0.22 14.01
N VAL A 94 21.82 0.86 13.95
CA VAL A 94 23.07 0.24 14.37
C VAL A 94 23.06 0.01 15.88
N LEU A 95 22.47 0.92 16.65
CA LEU A 95 22.38 0.84 18.10
C LEU A 95 21.21 -0.04 18.60
N THR A 96 20.11 -0.16 17.83
CA THR A 96 18.97 -1.04 18.15
C THR A 96 19.20 -2.49 17.73
N ARG A 97 20.06 -2.78 16.74
CA ARG A 97 20.51 -4.18 16.50
C ARG A 97 21.16 -4.84 17.72
N THR A 98 21.55 -4.05 18.73
CA THR A 98 22.06 -4.51 20.02
C THR A 98 21.05 -4.47 21.18
N ARG A 99 19.85 -3.90 21.00
CA ARG A 99 18.80 -3.78 22.03
C ARG A 99 17.40 -3.82 21.41
N THR A 100 16.51 -4.68 21.91
CA THR A 100 15.08 -4.65 21.56
C THR A 100 14.49 -3.27 21.91
N HIS A 101 14.26 -2.42 20.91
CA HIS A 101 13.67 -1.09 21.09
C HIS A 101 12.20 -1.24 21.46
N ARG A 102 11.81 -0.78 22.65
CA ARG A 102 10.40 -0.65 23.01
C ARG A 102 9.96 0.79 22.70
N PRO A 103 8.86 0.98 21.96
CA PRO A 103 8.38 2.31 21.66
C PRO A 103 8.01 3.06 22.94
N ALA A 104 8.27 4.36 22.98
CA ALA A 104 7.85 5.20 24.10
C ALA A 104 6.32 5.09 24.32
N ASP A 105 5.84 5.13 25.56
CA ASP A 105 4.42 4.89 25.90
C ASP A 105 3.43 5.75 25.08
N GLY A 106 3.79 7.02 24.84
CA GLY A 106 3.00 7.93 24.00
C GLY A 106 2.94 7.51 22.53
N ALA A 107 4.04 6.97 21.98
CA ALA A 107 4.09 6.43 20.63
C ALA A 107 3.31 5.10 20.54
N ALA A 108 3.46 4.22 21.53
CA ALA A 108 2.73 2.96 21.61
C ALA A 108 1.21 3.18 21.63
N ARG A 109 0.72 4.12 22.46
CA ARG A 109 -0.71 4.48 22.50
C ARG A 109 -1.20 5.02 21.16
N ALA A 110 -0.42 5.87 20.51
CA ALA A 110 -0.77 6.42 19.21
C ALA A 110 -0.80 5.33 18.12
N VAL A 111 0.13 4.37 18.13
CA VAL A 111 0.11 3.20 17.24
C VAL A 111 -1.16 2.37 17.43
N VAL A 112 -1.55 2.07 18.68
CA VAL A 112 -2.77 1.28 18.96
C VAL A 112 -4.01 1.97 18.42
N LEU A 113 -4.15 3.28 18.64
CA LEU A 113 -5.27 4.06 18.09
C LEU A 113 -5.25 4.07 16.56
N GLY A 114 -4.07 4.22 15.95
CA GLY A 114 -3.92 4.15 14.49
C GLY A 114 -4.39 2.80 13.93
N ARG A 115 -4.02 1.68 14.57
CA ARG A 115 -4.44 0.35 14.14
C ARG A 115 -5.94 0.13 14.28
N LEU A 116 -6.53 0.54 15.40
CA LEU A 116 -7.97 0.44 15.62
C LEU A 116 -8.77 1.21 14.56
N LEU A 117 -8.26 2.35 14.12
CA LEU A 117 -8.90 3.13 13.07
C LEU A 117 -8.70 2.49 11.69
N LEU A 118 -7.51 1.94 11.39
CA LEU A 118 -7.30 1.19 10.14
C LEU A 118 -8.20 -0.05 10.05
N SER A 119 -8.48 -0.74 11.16
CA SER A 119 -9.31 -1.94 11.14
C SER A 119 -10.77 -1.65 10.78
N ARG A 120 -11.23 -0.39 10.91
CA ARG A 120 -12.57 0.07 10.45
C ARG A 120 -12.62 0.36 8.95
N ALA A 121 -11.48 0.66 8.35
CA ALA A 121 -11.29 0.85 6.90
C ALA A 121 -12.21 1.89 6.21
N SER A 122 -12.83 2.83 6.94
CA SER A 122 -13.51 3.97 6.31
C SER A 122 -12.50 5.06 5.91
N GLN A 123 -12.78 5.83 4.85
CA GLN A 123 -11.88 6.90 4.41
C GLN A 123 -11.54 7.92 5.53
N PRO A 124 -12.51 8.42 6.34
CA PRO A 124 -12.20 9.29 7.48
C PRO A 124 -11.36 8.60 8.57
N ASP A 125 -11.58 7.31 8.82
CA ASP A 125 -10.81 6.56 9.80
C ASP A 125 -9.38 6.33 9.33
N VAL A 126 -9.16 6.02 8.04
CA VAL A 126 -7.81 5.89 7.47
C VAL A 126 -7.02 7.20 7.60
N ALA A 127 -7.64 8.33 7.23
CA ALA A 127 -7.00 9.63 7.40
C ALA A 127 -6.70 9.95 8.88
N SER A 128 -7.58 9.53 9.79
CA SER A 128 -7.38 9.67 11.24
C SER A 128 -6.28 8.77 11.77
N ALA A 129 -6.21 7.53 11.31
CA ALA A 129 -5.17 6.57 11.64
C ALA A 129 -3.79 7.09 11.24
N MET A 130 -3.66 7.66 10.04
CA MET A 130 -2.42 8.25 9.56
C MET A 130 -1.93 9.37 10.48
N ARG A 131 -2.82 10.26 10.96
CA ARG A 131 -2.44 11.30 11.94
C ARG A 131 -1.91 10.71 13.25
N HIS A 132 -2.48 9.60 13.71
CA HIS A 132 -1.98 8.90 14.89
C HIS A 132 -0.62 8.26 14.67
N PHE A 133 -0.39 7.62 13.52
CA PHE A 133 0.94 7.08 13.21
C PHE A 133 1.98 8.16 12.97
N GLU A 134 1.64 9.28 12.32
CA GLU A 134 2.50 10.46 12.23
C GLU A 134 2.87 10.99 13.61
N ARG A 135 1.90 11.05 14.53
CA ARG A 135 2.16 11.43 15.92
C ARG A 135 3.08 10.43 16.62
N ALA A 136 2.90 9.13 16.41
CA ALA A 136 3.78 8.11 16.95
C ALA A 136 5.22 8.27 16.43
N ALA A 137 5.40 8.47 15.13
CA ALA A 137 6.70 8.71 14.52
C ALA A 137 7.35 10.04 14.95
N ALA A 138 6.55 11.05 15.30
CA ALA A 138 7.04 12.31 15.84
C ALA A 138 7.49 12.18 17.32
N ILE A 139 6.80 11.34 18.10
CA ILE A 139 7.17 11.05 19.51
C ILE A 139 8.41 10.15 19.54
N ASP A 140 8.42 9.12 18.71
CA ASP A 140 9.49 8.13 18.60
C ASP A 140 9.83 7.87 17.12
N PRO A 141 10.88 8.54 16.59
CA PRO A 141 11.33 8.36 15.21
C PRO A 141 11.85 6.94 14.89
N LEU A 142 11.99 6.07 15.89
CA LEU A 142 12.38 4.66 15.72
C LEU A 142 11.18 3.71 15.83
N CYS A 143 9.96 4.23 15.93
CA CYS A 143 8.75 3.42 16.02
C CYS A 143 8.42 2.73 14.69
N VAL A 144 8.90 1.49 14.53
CA VAL A 144 8.69 0.64 13.34
C VAL A 144 7.21 0.56 12.95
N GLU A 145 6.35 0.34 13.93
CA GLU A 145 4.91 0.16 13.76
C GLU A 145 4.20 1.41 13.24
N ALA A 146 4.71 2.60 13.56
CA ALA A 146 4.21 3.84 12.99
C ALA A 146 4.45 3.90 11.48
N TYR A 147 5.66 3.54 11.04
CA TYR A 147 6.01 3.55 9.61
C TYR A 147 5.29 2.44 8.83
N ALA A 148 5.13 1.25 9.41
CA ALA A 148 4.32 0.18 8.82
C ALA A 148 2.85 0.59 8.67
N GLY A 149 2.26 1.18 9.72
CA GLY A 149 0.89 1.69 9.70
C GLY A 149 0.68 2.82 8.68
N LEU A 150 1.61 3.78 8.59
CA LEU A 150 1.57 4.82 7.57
C LEU A 150 1.65 4.23 6.15
N SER A 151 2.51 3.23 5.94
CA SER A 151 2.62 2.56 4.64
C SER A 151 1.27 1.99 4.20
N VAL A 152 0.61 1.22 5.07
CA VAL A 152 -0.69 0.63 4.78
C VAL A 152 -1.76 1.72 4.60
N GLY A 153 -1.74 2.77 5.41
CA GLY A 153 -2.67 3.91 5.28
C GLY A 153 -2.62 4.57 3.90
N TRP A 154 -1.42 4.78 3.35
CA TRP A 154 -1.26 5.31 1.99
C TRP A 154 -1.86 4.38 0.93
N LEU A 155 -1.69 3.06 1.06
CA LEU A 155 -2.30 2.09 0.13
C LEU A 155 -3.83 2.15 0.21
N LEU A 156 -4.41 2.24 1.40
CA LEU A 156 -5.85 2.36 1.57
C LEU A 156 -6.40 3.66 0.98
N LEU A 157 -5.70 4.80 1.13
CA LEU A 157 -6.10 6.04 0.46
C LEU A 157 -6.05 5.96 -1.08
N SER A 158 -5.11 5.18 -1.63
CA SER A 158 -5.05 4.89 -3.07
C SER A 158 -6.28 4.13 -3.53
N ARG A 159 -6.62 3.04 -2.83
CA ARG A 159 -7.82 2.21 -3.09
C ARG A 159 -9.11 3.03 -2.95
N GLU A 160 -9.15 3.98 -2.02
CA GLU A 160 -10.26 4.91 -1.85
C GLU A 160 -10.34 6.03 -2.90
N LEU A 161 -9.51 6.00 -3.94
CA LEU A 161 -9.38 7.05 -4.97
C LEU A 161 -9.09 8.45 -4.39
N ALA A 162 -8.69 8.53 -3.12
CA ALA A 162 -8.44 9.80 -2.41
C ALA A 162 -7.12 10.45 -2.85
N VAL A 163 -6.19 9.63 -3.34
CA VAL A 163 -4.85 10.02 -3.79
C VAL A 163 -4.50 9.21 -5.03
N THR A 164 -3.75 9.77 -5.95
CA THR A 164 -3.31 9.03 -7.14
C THR A 164 -2.45 7.82 -6.76
N PRO A 165 -2.63 6.66 -7.42
CA PRO A 165 -1.87 5.45 -7.10
C PRO A 165 -0.35 5.65 -7.13
N VAL A 166 0.15 6.36 -8.15
CA VAL A 166 1.59 6.66 -8.28
C VAL A 166 2.15 7.36 -7.04
N HIS A 167 1.45 8.36 -6.51
CA HIS A 167 1.92 9.09 -5.33
C HIS A 167 1.83 8.23 -4.06
N ALA A 168 0.68 7.60 -3.86
CA ALA A 168 0.41 6.77 -2.69
C ALA A 168 1.38 5.58 -2.60
N HIS A 169 1.60 4.86 -3.71
CA HIS A 169 2.51 3.72 -3.78
C HIS A 169 3.96 4.12 -3.53
N ALA A 170 4.40 5.27 -4.06
CA ALA A 170 5.74 5.79 -3.80
C ALA A 170 5.95 6.12 -2.30
N LYS A 171 4.95 6.74 -1.66
CA LYS A 171 4.97 7.04 -0.22
C LYS A 171 4.97 5.77 0.61
N ALA A 172 4.04 4.86 0.35
CA ALA A 172 3.93 3.58 1.04
C ALA A 172 5.25 2.79 0.99
N ARG A 173 5.83 2.65 -0.20
CA ARG A 173 7.13 1.98 -0.38
C ARG A 173 8.26 2.62 0.42
N SER A 174 8.34 3.95 0.45
CA SER A 174 9.36 4.63 1.24
C SER A 174 9.22 4.35 2.74
N LEU A 175 7.98 4.29 3.23
CA LEU A 175 7.66 4.07 4.64
C LEU A 175 7.89 2.61 5.05
N ALA A 176 7.45 1.65 4.24
CA ALA A 176 7.73 0.24 4.47
C ALA A 176 9.23 -0.07 4.46
N ARG A 177 10.01 0.53 3.54
CA ARG A 177 11.48 0.42 3.55
C ARG A 177 12.10 1.00 4.82
N ARG A 178 11.57 2.12 5.30
CA ARG A 178 12.02 2.72 6.57
C ARG A 178 11.72 1.80 7.74
N ALA A 179 10.53 1.20 7.80
CA ALA A 179 10.16 0.25 8.83
C ALA A 179 11.10 -0.98 8.83
N LEU A 180 11.40 -1.55 7.66
CA LEU A 180 12.35 -2.66 7.52
C LEU A 180 13.79 -2.28 7.85
N ALA A 181 14.20 -1.04 7.55
CA ALA A 181 15.50 -0.55 7.96
C ALA A 181 15.58 -0.50 9.49
N LEU A 182 14.56 0.08 10.15
CA LEU A 182 14.38 0.18 11.61
C LEU A 182 14.46 -1.18 12.30
N ASP A 183 13.74 -2.17 11.79
CA ASP A 183 13.80 -3.53 12.28
C ASP A 183 13.60 -4.55 11.14
N PRO A 184 14.68 -5.19 10.66
CA PRO A 184 14.62 -6.24 9.64
C PRO A 184 13.96 -7.54 10.10
N ARG A 185 13.50 -7.63 11.36
CA ARG A 185 12.76 -8.78 11.89
C ARG A 185 11.34 -8.42 12.30
N SER A 186 10.84 -7.24 11.91
CA SER A 186 9.50 -6.79 12.27
C SER A 186 8.44 -7.38 11.35
N THR A 187 7.58 -8.24 11.92
CA THR A 187 6.41 -8.81 11.21
C THR A 187 5.58 -7.74 10.51
N ALA A 188 5.32 -6.62 11.18
CA ALA A 188 4.56 -5.49 10.63
C ALA A 188 5.23 -4.87 9.40
N ALA A 189 6.56 -4.71 9.44
CA ALA A 189 7.31 -4.09 8.35
C ALA A 189 7.33 -5.02 7.12
N HIS A 190 7.53 -6.32 7.31
CA HIS A 190 7.48 -7.31 6.25
C HIS A 190 6.07 -7.42 5.65
N ALA A 191 5.02 -7.49 6.47
CA ALA A 191 3.63 -7.51 5.99
C ALA A 191 3.28 -6.22 5.21
N ALA A 192 3.65 -5.04 5.71
CA ALA A 192 3.40 -3.78 5.01
C ALA A 192 4.15 -3.70 3.67
N PHE A 193 5.40 -4.17 3.63
CA PHE A 193 6.17 -4.18 2.38
C PHE A 193 5.63 -5.18 1.37
N ALA A 194 5.16 -6.34 1.81
CA ALA A 194 4.46 -7.29 0.96
C ALA A 194 3.23 -6.65 0.32
N CYS A 195 2.37 -5.98 1.11
CA CYS A 195 1.21 -5.23 0.57
C CYS A 195 1.63 -4.17 -0.45
N VAL A 196 2.69 -3.41 -0.19
CA VAL A 196 3.24 -2.45 -1.17
C VAL A 196 3.67 -3.17 -2.44
N ALA A 197 4.38 -4.28 -2.34
CA ALA A 197 4.90 -4.99 -3.50
C ALA A 197 3.77 -5.49 -4.41
N MET A 198 2.65 -5.89 -3.82
CA MET A 198 1.44 -6.28 -4.53
C MET A 198 0.73 -5.08 -5.17
N ASP A 199 0.39 -4.05 -4.38
CA ASP A 199 -0.39 -2.90 -4.86
C ASP A 199 0.38 -2.00 -5.84
N SER A 200 1.72 -1.96 -5.77
CA SER A 200 2.55 -1.08 -6.60
C SER A 200 3.14 -1.75 -7.85
N GLY A 201 2.72 -2.97 -8.16
CA GLY A 201 3.18 -3.71 -9.33
C GLY A 201 4.64 -4.19 -9.25
N LEU A 202 5.27 -4.22 -8.06
CA LEU A 202 6.59 -4.87 -7.89
C LEU A 202 6.50 -6.39 -8.03
N GLY A 203 5.30 -6.93 -7.82
CA GLY A 203 4.94 -8.29 -8.15
C GLY A 203 5.25 -9.31 -7.06
N ARG A 204 4.76 -10.53 -7.31
CA ARG A 204 4.85 -11.70 -6.43
C ARG A 204 6.27 -12.01 -5.96
N ALA A 205 7.24 -12.00 -6.87
CA ALA A 205 8.62 -12.37 -6.58
C ALA A 205 9.23 -11.50 -5.47
N VAL A 206 8.77 -10.26 -5.35
CA VAL A 206 9.15 -9.34 -4.28
C VAL A 206 8.29 -9.56 -3.02
N ALA A 207 6.98 -9.77 -3.17
CA ALA A 207 6.07 -9.89 -2.03
C ALA A 207 6.25 -11.19 -1.22
N ALA A 208 6.39 -12.34 -1.90
CA ALA A 208 6.34 -13.66 -1.28
C ALA A 208 7.42 -13.90 -0.19
N PRO A 209 8.69 -13.52 -0.38
CA PRO A 209 9.69 -13.63 0.69
C PRO A 209 9.31 -12.85 1.95
N HIS A 210 8.76 -11.64 1.80
CA HIS A 210 8.34 -10.84 2.94
C HIS A 210 7.13 -11.43 3.66
N VAL A 211 6.16 -12.02 2.94
CA VAL A 211 5.06 -12.77 3.57
C VAL A 211 5.60 -13.94 4.40
N ALA A 212 6.52 -14.72 3.84
CA ALA A 212 7.13 -15.86 4.51
C ALA A 212 7.91 -15.43 5.77
N GLU A 213 8.72 -14.37 5.68
CA GLU A 213 9.45 -13.82 6.82
C GLU A 213 8.50 -13.33 7.92
N ALA A 214 7.45 -12.58 7.56
CA ALA A 214 6.45 -12.09 8.52
C ALA A 214 5.82 -13.25 9.31
N LEU A 215 5.32 -14.28 8.62
CA LEU A 215 4.72 -15.46 9.25
C LEU A 215 5.73 -16.30 10.05
N SER A 216 7.01 -16.32 9.65
CA SER A 216 8.06 -17.02 10.39
C SER A 216 8.43 -16.31 11.70
N PHE A 217 8.33 -14.98 11.74
CA PHE A 217 8.66 -14.19 12.92
C PHE A 217 7.51 -14.17 13.92
N ASP A 218 6.28 -14.00 13.44
CA ASP A 218 5.08 -14.10 14.27
C ASP A 218 3.91 -14.73 13.49
N PRO A 219 3.63 -16.03 13.68
CA PRO A 219 2.51 -16.69 13.02
C PRO A 219 1.14 -16.26 13.56
N TYR A 220 1.09 -15.47 14.64
CA TYR A 220 -0.15 -14.96 15.24
C TYR A 220 -0.40 -13.48 14.92
N ASP A 221 0.39 -12.86 14.02
CA ASP A 221 0.11 -11.53 13.51
C ASP A 221 -0.91 -11.59 12.37
N ALA A 222 -2.11 -11.08 12.60
CA ALA A 222 -3.18 -11.08 11.62
C ALA A 222 -2.80 -10.35 10.31
N ARG A 223 -1.90 -9.36 10.37
CA ARG A 223 -1.44 -8.61 9.19
C ARG A 223 -0.57 -9.45 8.27
N ALA A 224 0.20 -10.38 8.84
CA ALA A 224 0.98 -11.33 8.05
C ALA A 224 0.05 -12.28 7.28
N HIS A 225 -1.03 -12.73 7.92
CA HIS A 225 -2.08 -13.52 7.26
C HIS A 225 -2.81 -12.74 6.18
N ILE A 226 -3.09 -11.44 6.37
CA ILE A 226 -3.66 -10.61 5.28
C ILE A 226 -2.69 -10.41 4.11
N ALA A 227 -1.40 -10.26 4.38
CA ALA A 227 -0.39 -10.22 3.32
C ALA A 227 -0.34 -11.57 2.56
N SER A 228 -0.48 -12.69 3.27
CA SER A 228 -0.63 -14.03 2.68
C SER A 228 -1.92 -14.17 1.87
N TRP A 229 -3.05 -13.65 2.35
CA TRP A 229 -4.32 -13.65 1.64
C TRP A 229 -4.22 -12.91 0.30
N ASN A 230 -3.67 -11.69 0.29
CA ASN A 230 -3.45 -10.94 -0.95
C ASN A 230 -2.54 -11.69 -1.93
N LEU A 231 -1.48 -12.33 -1.42
CA LEU A 231 -0.56 -13.12 -2.24
C LEU A 231 -1.25 -14.34 -2.86
N ALA A 232 -2.02 -15.08 -2.06
CA ALA A 232 -2.79 -16.24 -2.49
C ALA A 232 -3.85 -15.87 -3.54
N LEU A 233 -4.52 -14.74 -3.34
CA LEU A 233 -5.39 -14.17 -4.35
C LEU A 233 -4.61 -13.91 -5.64
N ILE A 234 -3.47 -13.22 -5.60
CA ILE A 234 -2.61 -12.97 -6.79
C ILE A 234 -2.08 -14.25 -7.44
N ASP A 235 -2.07 -15.37 -6.73
CA ASP A 235 -1.72 -16.70 -7.25
C ASP A 235 -2.93 -17.47 -7.79
N GLY A 236 -4.15 -17.00 -7.49
CA GLY A 236 -5.40 -17.67 -7.87
C GLY A 236 -5.71 -18.87 -6.98
N ASP A 237 -4.92 -19.04 -5.91
CA ASP A 237 -5.12 -20.07 -4.91
C ASP A 237 -6.18 -19.61 -3.91
N LEU A 238 -7.44 -19.75 -4.32
CA LEU A 238 -8.58 -19.33 -3.51
C LEU A 238 -8.73 -20.14 -2.21
N ALA A 239 -8.14 -21.34 -2.13
CA ALA A 239 -8.13 -22.13 -0.90
C ALA A 239 -7.11 -21.57 0.10
N ALA A 240 -5.90 -21.21 -0.36
CA ALA A 240 -4.92 -20.54 0.48
C ALA A 240 -5.38 -19.13 0.90
N ALA A 241 -6.12 -18.43 0.02
CA ALA A 241 -6.74 -17.16 0.36
C ALA A 241 -7.76 -17.33 1.49
N GLU A 242 -8.71 -18.27 1.35
CA GLU A 242 -9.72 -18.58 2.38
C GLU A 242 -9.09 -18.91 3.73
N PHE A 243 -8.07 -19.79 3.73
CA PHE A 243 -7.34 -20.12 4.93
C PHE A 243 -6.71 -18.88 5.59
N SER A 244 -6.01 -18.06 4.80
CA SER A 244 -5.31 -16.88 5.29
C SER A 244 -6.28 -15.81 5.83
N SER A 245 -7.40 -15.55 5.14
CA SER A 245 -8.41 -14.62 5.64
C SER A 245 -9.07 -15.13 6.91
N ALA A 246 -9.37 -16.43 7.00
CA ALA A 246 -9.95 -17.03 8.20
C ALA A 246 -9.00 -16.94 9.41
N GLN A 247 -7.69 -17.15 9.21
CA GLN A 247 -6.68 -16.95 10.27
C GLN A 247 -6.68 -15.50 10.75
N ALA A 248 -6.61 -14.52 9.84
CA ALA A 248 -6.63 -13.10 10.20
C ALA A 248 -7.90 -12.72 11.00
N THR A 249 -9.08 -13.14 10.53
CA THR A 249 -10.34 -12.91 11.24
C THR A 249 -10.38 -13.61 12.60
N SER A 250 -9.83 -14.82 12.74
CA SER A 250 -9.80 -15.51 14.04
C SER A 250 -8.93 -14.79 15.08
N LEU A 251 -7.83 -14.16 14.62
CA LEU A 251 -6.90 -13.42 15.45
C LEU A 251 -7.44 -12.04 15.85
N GLU A 252 -8.14 -11.36 14.93
CA GLU A 252 -8.78 -10.07 15.18
C GLU A 252 -10.24 -10.03 14.68
N PRO A 253 -11.19 -10.66 15.41
CA PRO A 253 -12.59 -10.79 14.95
C PRO A 253 -13.34 -9.47 14.79
N ALA A 254 -12.89 -8.42 15.47
CA ALA A 254 -13.51 -7.09 15.40
C ALA A 254 -12.99 -6.25 14.21
N SER A 255 -12.08 -6.77 13.39
CA SER A 255 -11.55 -6.06 12.23
C SER A 255 -12.54 -6.12 11.07
N PHE A 256 -13.17 -4.97 10.76
CA PHE A 256 -14.04 -4.81 9.60
C PHE A 256 -13.29 -5.14 8.31
N PHE A 257 -12.03 -4.69 8.20
CA PHE A 257 -11.19 -4.98 7.03
C PHE A 257 -10.98 -6.48 6.81
N TYR A 258 -10.78 -7.27 7.88
CA TYR A 258 -10.57 -8.71 7.72
C TYR A 258 -11.86 -9.46 7.39
N ALA A 259 -12.99 -9.02 7.95
CA ALA A 259 -14.29 -9.51 7.54
C ALA A 259 -14.58 -9.22 6.05
N LEU A 260 -14.19 -8.04 5.57
CA LEU A 260 -14.25 -7.68 4.15
C LEU A 260 -13.37 -8.59 3.29
N CYS A 261 -12.15 -8.93 3.71
CA CYS A 261 -11.29 -9.89 3.00
C CYS A 261 -11.96 -11.28 2.88
N THR A 262 -12.60 -11.76 3.95
CA THR A 262 -13.35 -13.02 3.92
C THR A 262 -14.53 -12.96 2.94
N MET A 263 -15.31 -11.87 2.94
CA MET A 263 -16.39 -11.66 1.97
C MET A 263 -15.86 -11.62 0.53
N ALA A 264 -14.74 -10.93 0.28
CA ALA A 264 -14.11 -10.87 -1.02
C ALA A 264 -13.61 -12.25 -1.48
N THR A 265 -13.08 -13.09 -0.57
CA THR A 265 -12.73 -14.47 -0.91
C THR A 265 -13.95 -15.26 -1.38
N SER A 266 -15.08 -15.19 -0.67
CA SER A 266 -16.33 -15.85 -1.12
C SER A 266 -16.78 -15.35 -2.49
N PHE A 267 -16.62 -14.06 -2.77
CA PHE A 267 -16.95 -13.50 -4.08
C PHE A 267 -16.09 -14.12 -5.19
N PHE A 268 -14.77 -14.14 -5.03
CA PHE A 268 -13.86 -14.71 -6.04
C PHE A 268 -14.03 -16.23 -6.22
N ARG A 269 -14.58 -16.92 -5.22
CA ARG A 269 -14.97 -18.33 -5.31
C ARG A 269 -16.31 -18.58 -6.02
N GLY A 270 -17.03 -17.52 -6.38
CA GLY A 270 -18.36 -17.61 -6.97
C GLY A 270 -19.46 -17.95 -5.95
N GLU A 271 -19.18 -17.83 -4.66
CA GLU A 271 -20.13 -18.12 -3.57
C GLU A 271 -21.04 -16.90 -3.32
N TYR A 272 -21.71 -16.42 -4.38
CA TYR A 272 -22.40 -15.12 -4.37
C TYR A 272 -23.51 -15.01 -3.32
N ALA A 273 -24.21 -16.10 -3.00
CA ALA A 273 -25.21 -16.11 -1.92
C ALA A 273 -24.58 -15.80 -0.55
N ALA A 274 -23.40 -16.36 -0.26
CA ALA A 274 -22.65 -16.06 0.96
C ALA A 274 -22.09 -14.64 0.93
N THR A 275 -21.58 -14.18 -0.22
CA THR A 275 -21.15 -12.78 -0.40
C THR A 275 -22.28 -11.79 -0.11
N ILE A 276 -23.48 -12.02 -0.65
CA ILE A 276 -24.65 -11.14 -0.42
C ILE A 276 -25.02 -11.09 1.07
N ALA A 277 -25.04 -12.23 1.75
CA ALA A 277 -25.33 -12.31 3.18
C ALA A 277 -24.29 -11.54 4.02
N HIS A 278 -23.00 -11.83 3.82
CA HIS A 278 -21.92 -11.14 4.53
C HIS A 278 -21.86 -9.64 4.21
N ALA A 279 -22.09 -9.26 2.95
CA ALA A 279 -22.13 -7.85 2.57
C ALA A 279 -23.28 -7.10 3.26
N GLY A 280 -24.44 -7.76 3.46
CA GLY A 280 -25.55 -7.23 4.26
C GLY A 280 -25.12 -6.91 5.69
N GLU A 281 -24.47 -7.84 6.37
CA GLU A 281 -23.95 -7.65 7.73
C GLU A 281 -22.92 -6.51 7.79
N LEU A 282 -22.00 -6.45 6.82
CA LEU A 282 -21.01 -5.38 6.75
C LEU A 282 -21.64 -4.01 6.44
N MET A 283 -22.73 -3.96 5.67
CA MET A 283 -23.48 -2.73 5.41
C MET A 283 -24.24 -2.23 6.64
N GLU A 284 -24.64 -3.11 7.57
CA GLU A 284 -25.19 -2.68 8.87
C GLU A 284 -24.13 -2.02 9.76
N ILE A 285 -22.88 -2.49 9.67
CA ILE A 285 -21.75 -1.97 10.45
C ILE A 285 -21.24 -0.65 9.86
N GLU A 286 -20.99 -0.61 8.55
CA GLU A 286 -20.51 0.58 7.84
C GLU A 286 -21.32 0.81 6.55
N PRO A 287 -22.47 1.52 6.64
CA PRO A 287 -23.36 1.78 5.51
C PRO A 287 -22.72 2.57 4.35
N ARG A 288 -21.60 3.25 4.61
CA ARG A 288 -20.88 4.06 3.61
C ARG A 288 -19.71 3.33 2.98
N SER A 289 -19.48 2.06 3.33
CA SER A 289 -18.41 1.27 2.73
C SER A 289 -18.68 1.07 1.24
N ARG A 290 -17.95 1.81 0.41
CA ARG A 290 -18.03 1.71 -1.05
C ARG A 290 -17.63 0.32 -1.54
N VAL A 291 -16.55 -0.22 -1.01
CA VAL A 291 -16.04 -1.55 -1.39
C VAL A 291 -17.10 -2.63 -1.15
N VAL A 292 -17.78 -2.61 0.01
CA VAL A 292 -18.85 -3.57 0.30
C VAL A 292 -20.04 -3.37 -0.64
N ARG A 293 -20.43 -2.12 -0.92
CA ARG A 293 -21.52 -1.82 -1.85
C ARG A 293 -21.25 -2.36 -3.26
N VAL A 294 -20.01 -2.23 -3.75
CA VAL A 294 -19.59 -2.72 -5.07
C VAL A 294 -19.57 -4.24 -5.13
N TYR A 295 -18.97 -4.94 -4.15
CA TYR A 295 -19.03 -6.40 -4.09
C TYR A 295 -20.46 -6.94 -3.98
N LEU A 296 -21.33 -6.24 -3.25
CA LEU A 296 -22.75 -6.60 -3.17
C LEU A 296 -23.45 -6.43 -4.52
N ALA A 297 -23.23 -5.30 -5.20
CA ALA A 297 -23.75 -5.04 -6.54
C ALA A 297 -23.31 -6.12 -7.54
N ASP A 298 -22.01 -6.41 -7.62
CA ASP A 298 -21.49 -7.40 -8.56
C ASP A 298 -21.97 -8.83 -8.22
N ALA A 299 -22.13 -9.16 -6.92
CA ALA A 299 -22.67 -10.45 -6.50
C ALA A 299 -24.17 -10.60 -6.82
N LEU A 300 -24.95 -9.51 -6.68
CA LEU A 300 -26.36 -9.48 -7.07
C LEU A 300 -26.51 -9.66 -8.58
N ASP A 301 -25.71 -8.96 -9.38
CA ASP A 301 -25.66 -9.10 -10.84
C ASP A 301 -25.32 -10.55 -11.25
N ALA A 302 -24.24 -11.10 -10.68
CA ALA A 302 -23.81 -12.47 -10.95
C ALA A 302 -24.84 -13.53 -10.50
N SER A 303 -25.70 -13.19 -9.53
CA SER A 303 -26.82 -14.03 -9.08
C SER A 303 -28.12 -13.81 -9.87
N GLY A 304 -28.10 -13.02 -10.95
CA GLY A 304 -29.27 -12.73 -11.77
C GLY A 304 -30.27 -11.77 -11.12
N ARG A 305 -29.81 -10.91 -10.20
CA ARG A 305 -30.62 -9.92 -9.46
C ARG A 305 -30.25 -8.45 -9.79
N PRO A 306 -30.05 -8.05 -11.06
CA PRO A 306 -29.55 -6.72 -11.41
C PRO A 306 -30.52 -5.57 -11.07
N HIS A 307 -31.83 -5.84 -10.94
CA HIS A 307 -32.78 -4.84 -10.44
C HIS A 307 -32.46 -4.41 -9.00
N GLU A 308 -31.98 -5.33 -8.16
CA GLU A 308 -31.59 -5.01 -6.79
C GLU A 308 -30.26 -4.25 -6.75
N THR A 309 -29.34 -4.56 -7.66
CA THR A 309 -28.13 -3.76 -7.88
C THR A 309 -28.47 -2.30 -8.21
N LEU A 310 -29.42 -2.08 -9.12
CA LEU A 310 -29.85 -0.73 -9.46
C LEU A 310 -30.52 -0.04 -8.26
N ALA A 311 -31.35 -0.73 -7.48
CA ALA A 311 -31.93 -0.16 -6.27
C ALA A 311 -30.86 0.21 -5.21
N LEU A 312 -29.81 -0.61 -5.09
CA LEU A 312 -28.68 -0.39 -4.19
C LEU A 312 -27.83 0.82 -4.59
N LEU A 313 -27.54 0.97 -5.88
CA LEU A 313 -26.67 2.02 -6.42
C LEU A 313 -27.44 3.31 -6.77
N GLN A 314 -28.75 3.21 -6.99
CA GLN A 314 -29.62 4.31 -7.43
C GLN A 314 -30.88 4.41 -6.54
N PRO A 315 -30.77 4.64 -5.22
CA PRO A 315 -31.95 4.76 -4.38
C PRO A 315 -32.89 5.93 -4.75
N ASN A 316 -32.51 6.80 -5.71
CA ASN A 316 -33.31 7.92 -6.24
C ASN A 316 -33.07 8.19 -7.74
N ASP A 317 -32.81 7.16 -8.55
CA ASP A 317 -32.52 7.26 -10.00
C ASP A 317 -31.31 8.13 -10.40
N LYS A 318 -30.44 8.47 -9.43
CA LYS A 318 -29.17 9.18 -9.67
C LYS A 318 -28.01 8.34 -9.16
N LEU A 319 -27.18 7.87 -10.10
CA LEU A 319 -25.87 7.30 -9.77
C LEU A 319 -24.99 8.42 -9.19
N SER A 320 -24.14 8.05 -8.24
CA SER A 320 -23.04 8.92 -7.85
C SER A 320 -22.03 9.05 -9.00
N ASP A 321 -21.16 10.04 -8.94
CA ASP A 321 -20.01 10.15 -9.86
C ASP A 321 -18.85 9.20 -9.45
N ASP A 322 -19.10 8.29 -8.51
CA ASP A 322 -18.11 7.28 -8.13
C ASP A 322 -17.88 6.30 -9.30
N PRO A 323 -16.63 6.13 -9.78
CA PRO A 323 -16.37 5.29 -10.94
C PRO A 323 -16.73 3.81 -10.76
N TYR A 324 -16.68 3.26 -9.54
CA TYR A 324 -17.06 1.87 -9.32
C TYR A 324 -18.57 1.70 -9.40
N GLU A 325 -19.33 2.61 -8.79
CA GLU A 325 -20.80 2.59 -8.87
C GLU A 325 -21.29 2.83 -10.31
N LEU A 326 -20.61 3.68 -11.08
CA LEU A 326 -20.89 3.87 -12.51
C LEU A 326 -20.63 2.58 -13.30
N ALA A 327 -19.54 1.87 -13.04
CA ALA A 327 -19.21 0.63 -13.76
C ALA A 327 -20.23 -0.49 -13.47
N SER A 328 -20.48 -0.83 -12.20
CA SER A 328 -21.50 -1.82 -11.82
C SER A 328 -22.90 -1.39 -12.23
N GLY A 329 -23.21 -0.09 -12.17
CA GLY A 329 -24.50 0.44 -12.63
C GLY A 329 -24.72 0.33 -14.14
N ALA A 330 -23.67 0.50 -14.96
CA ALA A 330 -23.74 0.27 -16.40
C ALA A 330 -23.98 -1.22 -16.71
N HIS A 331 -23.28 -2.10 -16.00
CA HIS A 331 -23.43 -3.55 -16.12
C HIS A 331 -24.85 -4.02 -15.76
N ALA A 332 -25.36 -3.62 -14.59
CA ALA A 332 -26.73 -3.96 -14.18
C ALA A 332 -27.80 -3.47 -15.17
N ARG A 333 -27.63 -2.25 -15.74
CA ARG A 333 -28.52 -1.74 -16.80
C ARG A 333 -28.48 -2.59 -18.07
N ALA A 334 -27.29 -3.02 -18.48
CA ALA A 334 -27.13 -3.90 -19.63
C ALA A 334 -27.82 -5.25 -19.42
N LEU A 335 -27.69 -5.85 -18.22
CA LEU A 335 -28.32 -7.13 -17.85
C LEU A 335 -29.85 -7.09 -17.92
N ILE A 336 -30.48 -5.96 -17.61
CA ILE A 336 -31.94 -5.78 -17.73
C ILE A 336 -32.40 -5.33 -19.13
N GLY A 337 -31.46 -5.17 -20.08
CA GLY A 337 -31.75 -4.73 -21.44
C GLY A 337 -31.86 -3.22 -21.65
N ASP A 338 -31.57 -2.40 -20.63
CA ASP A 338 -31.54 -0.93 -20.73
C ASP A 338 -30.23 -0.44 -21.39
N ARG A 339 -30.11 -0.69 -22.70
CA ARG A 339 -28.93 -0.32 -23.49
C ARG A 339 -28.67 1.18 -23.49
N GLU A 340 -29.73 1.99 -23.59
CA GLU A 340 -29.61 3.44 -23.60
C GLU A 340 -29.13 3.97 -22.24
N GLY A 341 -29.65 3.43 -21.14
CA GLY A 341 -29.19 3.77 -19.80
C GLY A 341 -27.76 3.30 -19.52
N ALA A 342 -27.35 2.12 -20.00
CA ALA A 342 -25.96 1.66 -19.91
C ALA A 342 -25.01 2.61 -20.66
N GLN A 343 -25.37 3.01 -21.89
CA GLN A 343 -24.58 3.97 -22.67
C GLN A 343 -24.48 5.33 -21.99
N ARG A 344 -25.60 5.86 -21.45
CA ARG A 344 -25.60 7.11 -20.68
C ARG A 344 -24.68 7.04 -19.45
N THR A 345 -24.61 5.89 -18.78
CA THR A 345 -23.69 5.69 -17.65
C THR A 345 -22.23 5.68 -18.10
N LEU A 346 -21.90 5.00 -19.20
CA LEU A 346 -20.56 5.03 -19.79
C LEU A 346 -20.16 6.46 -20.19
N ASP A 347 -21.03 7.19 -20.86
CA ASP A 347 -20.78 8.59 -21.26
C ASP A 347 -20.50 9.47 -20.03
N ARG A 348 -21.24 9.26 -18.94
CA ARG A 348 -20.99 9.93 -17.66
C ARG A 348 -19.62 9.57 -17.09
N MET A 349 -19.24 8.30 -17.11
CA MET A 349 -17.93 7.86 -16.63
C MET A 349 -16.78 8.45 -17.46
N LEU A 350 -16.93 8.55 -18.78
CA LEU A 350 -15.93 9.21 -19.64
C LEU A 350 -15.80 10.70 -19.34
N LEU A 351 -16.90 11.37 -18.96
CA LEU A 351 -16.88 12.76 -18.49
C LEU A 351 -16.17 12.89 -17.13
N VAL A 352 -16.44 11.98 -16.19
CA VAL A 352 -15.73 11.91 -14.89
C VAL A 352 -14.24 11.70 -15.14
N ASN A 353 -13.88 10.78 -16.04
CA ASN A 353 -12.50 10.49 -16.43
C ASN A 353 -11.74 11.73 -16.97
N ALA A 354 -12.44 12.64 -17.65
CA ALA A 354 -11.84 13.89 -18.11
C ALA A 354 -11.48 14.86 -16.97
N SER A 355 -12.11 14.70 -15.79
CA SER A 355 -11.91 15.55 -14.61
C SER A 355 -11.00 14.90 -13.56
N TYR A 356 -11.02 13.57 -13.46
CA TYR A 356 -10.20 12.76 -12.56
C TYR A 356 -9.89 11.43 -13.24
N GLU A 357 -8.64 11.00 -13.26
CA GLU A 357 -8.20 9.78 -13.92
C GLU A 357 -8.90 8.54 -13.35
N VAL A 358 -9.84 7.97 -14.11
CA VAL A 358 -10.57 6.75 -13.75
C VAL A 358 -9.71 5.53 -14.11
N PRO A 359 -9.57 4.54 -13.22
CA PRO A 359 -8.88 3.30 -13.55
C PRO A 359 -9.41 2.67 -14.83
N ARG A 360 -8.51 2.37 -15.79
CA ARG A 360 -8.89 1.83 -17.11
C ARG A 360 -9.69 0.53 -17.02
N TYR A 361 -9.48 -0.26 -15.97
CA TYR A 361 -10.29 -1.43 -15.67
C TYR A 361 -11.80 -1.12 -15.58
N LEU A 362 -12.17 -0.06 -14.86
CA LEU A 362 -13.58 0.33 -14.68
C LEU A 362 -14.18 0.85 -16.00
N ILE A 363 -13.37 1.55 -16.81
CA ILE A 363 -13.78 1.98 -18.15
C ILE A 363 -14.06 0.78 -19.04
N ALA A 364 -13.17 -0.22 -19.03
CA ALA A 364 -13.38 -1.45 -19.76
C ALA A 364 -14.66 -2.18 -19.33
N TYR A 365 -14.92 -2.23 -18.03
CA TYR A 365 -16.08 -2.90 -17.47
C TYR A 365 -17.39 -2.28 -17.99
N ALA A 366 -17.52 -0.95 -17.98
CA ALA A 366 -18.72 -0.31 -18.53
C ALA A 366 -18.80 -0.37 -20.07
N ARG A 367 -17.66 -0.33 -20.79
CA ARG A 367 -17.64 -0.53 -22.25
C ARG A 367 -18.12 -1.91 -22.65
N LEU A 368 -17.74 -2.93 -21.89
CA LEU A 368 -18.23 -4.28 -22.10
C LEU A 368 -19.75 -4.34 -21.93
N ALA A 369 -20.28 -3.70 -20.88
CA ALA A 369 -21.72 -3.61 -20.65
C ALA A 369 -22.50 -2.95 -21.81
N THR A 370 -21.89 -2.00 -22.54
CA THR A 370 -22.52 -1.38 -23.71
C THR A 370 -22.28 -2.11 -25.03
N GLY A 371 -21.52 -3.21 -25.00
CA GLY A 371 -21.18 -4.03 -26.18
C GLY A 371 -19.93 -3.57 -26.95
N ASP A 372 -19.17 -2.59 -26.44
CA ASP A 372 -17.89 -2.18 -27.02
C ASP A 372 -16.74 -3.11 -26.57
N VAL A 373 -16.76 -4.34 -27.11
CA VAL A 373 -15.80 -5.40 -26.79
C VAL A 373 -14.36 -4.98 -27.14
N TYR A 374 -14.15 -4.33 -28.28
CA TYR A 374 -12.80 -3.93 -28.71
C TYR A 374 -12.23 -2.82 -27.84
N GLY A 375 -13.04 -1.79 -27.54
CA GLY A 375 -12.65 -0.72 -26.65
C GLY A 375 -12.41 -1.21 -25.22
N ALA A 376 -13.19 -2.20 -24.75
CA ALA A 376 -12.96 -2.84 -23.46
C ALA A 376 -11.62 -3.58 -23.43
N LEU A 377 -11.29 -4.36 -24.46
CA LEU A 377 -10.00 -5.05 -24.55
C LEU A 377 -8.81 -4.07 -24.60
N ASP A 378 -8.93 -2.96 -25.33
CA ASP A 378 -7.89 -1.92 -25.37
C ASP A 378 -7.64 -1.32 -23.97
N ASP A 379 -8.72 -1.04 -23.23
CA ASP A 379 -8.64 -0.52 -21.86
C ASP A 379 -8.05 -1.54 -20.88
N LEU A 380 -8.42 -2.82 -20.98
CA LEU A 380 -7.86 -3.89 -20.15
C LEU A 380 -6.36 -4.09 -20.40
N GLU A 381 -5.95 -4.08 -21.68
CA GLU A 381 -4.53 -4.15 -22.04
C GLU A 381 -3.74 -2.94 -21.52
N CYS A 382 -4.39 -1.77 -21.41
CA CYS A 382 -3.80 -0.58 -20.78
C CYS A 382 -3.72 -0.74 -19.26
N ALA A 383 -4.82 -1.18 -18.63
CA ALA A 383 -4.90 -1.41 -17.18
C ALA A 383 -3.80 -2.36 -16.70
N VAL A 384 -3.62 -3.50 -17.38
CA VAL A 384 -2.56 -4.47 -17.03
C VAL A 384 -1.15 -3.94 -17.24
N ARG A 385 -0.97 -3.05 -18.24
CA ARG A 385 0.34 -2.43 -18.50
C ARG A 385 0.70 -1.40 -17.43
N GLU A 386 -0.29 -0.68 -16.92
CA GLU A 386 -0.14 0.31 -15.84
C GLU A 386 -0.01 -0.36 -14.48
N ASP A 387 -0.82 -1.39 -14.24
CA ASP A 387 -0.86 -2.17 -13.01
C ASP A 387 -1.18 -3.66 -13.32
N PRO A 388 -0.16 -4.54 -13.30
CA PRO A 388 -0.33 -5.97 -13.48
C PRO A 388 -1.32 -6.63 -12.49
N GLY A 389 -1.63 -6.00 -11.35
CA GLY A 389 -2.56 -6.49 -10.34
C GLY A 389 -3.99 -6.70 -10.85
N TRP A 390 -4.40 -5.95 -11.89
CA TRP A 390 -5.72 -6.13 -12.51
C TRP A 390 -5.92 -7.51 -13.15
N MET A 391 -4.84 -8.21 -13.55
CA MET A 391 -4.96 -9.55 -14.15
C MET A 391 -5.68 -10.56 -13.25
N LEU A 392 -5.50 -10.44 -11.93
CA LEU A 392 -6.21 -11.28 -10.97
C LEU A 392 -7.72 -11.04 -11.04
N VAL A 393 -8.11 -9.77 -10.90
CA VAL A 393 -9.51 -9.37 -10.89
C VAL A 393 -10.16 -9.86 -12.19
N MET A 394 -9.49 -9.63 -13.32
CA MET A 394 -10.01 -9.98 -14.64
C MET A 394 -10.30 -11.48 -14.84
N GLU A 395 -9.47 -12.38 -14.32
CA GLU A 395 -9.65 -13.82 -14.53
C GLU A 395 -10.89 -14.34 -13.82
N HIS A 396 -11.17 -13.82 -12.62
CA HIS A 396 -12.24 -14.27 -11.74
C HIS A 396 -13.48 -13.36 -11.78
N ASP A 397 -13.43 -12.22 -12.47
CA ASP A 397 -14.57 -11.32 -12.61
C ASP A 397 -15.65 -11.96 -13.49
N PRO A 398 -16.86 -12.19 -12.95
CA PRO A 398 -17.96 -12.79 -13.72
C PRO A 398 -18.40 -11.94 -14.91
N ALA A 399 -18.22 -10.62 -14.86
CA ALA A 399 -18.60 -9.76 -15.96
C ALA A 399 -17.70 -9.91 -17.19
N LEU A 400 -16.45 -10.36 -17.01
CA LEU A 400 -15.53 -10.56 -18.13
C LEU A 400 -15.64 -11.96 -18.75
N VAL A 401 -16.63 -12.77 -18.34
CA VAL A 401 -16.84 -14.14 -18.84
C VAL A 401 -16.96 -14.17 -20.37
N GLU A 402 -17.62 -13.18 -20.98
CA GLU A 402 -17.76 -13.07 -22.43
C GLU A 402 -16.41 -12.89 -23.14
N LEU A 403 -15.47 -12.20 -22.51
CA LEU A 403 -14.14 -11.97 -23.06
C LEU A 403 -13.25 -13.22 -23.01
N ARG A 404 -13.61 -14.27 -22.26
CA ARG A 404 -12.80 -15.51 -22.18
C ARG A 404 -12.66 -16.23 -23.52
N ALA A 405 -13.61 -16.04 -24.44
CA ALA A 405 -13.51 -16.56 -25.80
C ALA A 405 -12.48 -15.80 -26.65
N GLU A 406 -12.24 -14.52 -26.34
CA GLU A 406 -11.39 -13.63 -27.12
C GLU A 406 -9.91 -14.00 -27.02
N ARG A 407 -9.24 -14.06 -28.17
CA ARG A 407 -7.81 -14.41 -28.23
C ARG A 407 -6.95 -13.37 -27.51
N ARG A 408 -7.31 -12.09 -27.61
CA ARG A 408 -6.62 -10.98 -26.95
C ARG A 408 -6.67 -11.11 -25.43
N PHE A 409 -7.86 -11.38 -24.89
CA PHE A 409 -8.06 -11.59 -23.46
C PHE A 409 -7.30 -12.80 -22.94
N ARG A 410 -7.38 -13.95 -23.63
CA ARG A 410 -6.61 -15.15 -23.25
C ARG A 410 -5.10 -14.90 -23.22
N ARG A 411 -4.59 -14.13 -24.19
CA ARG A 411 -3.19 -13.70 -24.19
C ARG A 411 -2.87 -12.83 -22.97
N LEU A 412 -3.73 -11.87 -22.67
CA LEU A 412 -3.57 -10.94 -21.55
C LEU A 412 -3.49 -11.69 -20.21
N VAL A 413 -4.42 -12.60 -19.94
CA VAL A 413 -4.42 -13.43 -18.71
C VAL A 413 -3.21 -14.37 -18.67
N SER A 414 -2.78 -14.93 -19.82
CA SER A 414 -1.61 -15.83 -19.87
C SER A 414 -0.26 -15.15 -19.57
N LEU A 415 -0.19 -13.81 -19.65
CA LEU A 415 1.04 -13.07 -19.29
C LEU A 415 1.37 -13.21 -17.81
N ARG A 416 0.36 -13.48 -16.96
CA ARG A 416 0.53 -13.81 -15.55
C ARG A 416 1.45 -15.02 -15.36
N SER A 417 1.26 -16.09 -16.13
CA SER A 417 2.08 -17.31 -16.03
C SER A 417 3.56 -17.07 -16.38
N ASN A 418 3.86 -16.10 -17.24
CA ASN A 418 5.24 -15.76 -17.64
C ASN A 418 5.90 -14.72 -16.72
N ALA A 419 5.14 -14.04 -15.86
CA ALA A 419 5.65 -13.13 -14.83
C ALA A 419 5.82 -13.81 -13.46
N ILE A 420 5.32 -15.05 -13.32
CA ILE A 420 5.41 -15.91 -12.12
C ILE A 420 6.63 -16.85 -12.18
N GLY A 421 7.20 -17.10 -13.37
CA GLY A 421 8.47 -17.84 -13.55
C GLY A 421 9.65 -16.91 -13.66
#